data_AF-A0A0B0EDI7-F1
#
_entry.id   AF-A0A0B0EDI7-F1
#
_cell.length_a   1.000
_cell.length_b   1.000
_cell.length_c   1.000
_cell.angle_alpha   90.00
_cell.angle_beta   90.00
_cell.angle_gamma   90.00
#
_symmetry.space_group_name_H-M   'P 1'
#
loop_
_entity.id
_entity.type
_entity.pdbx_description
1 polymer ?
#
loop_
_entity_poly.entity_id
_entity_poly.type
_entity_poly.pdbx_seq_one_letter_code
_entity_poly.pdbx_strand_id
1 'polypeptide(L)'
;MEGKGLIERSAKLNDEVDHAMSNLQFSRALESIWDYIGLVNKYVEISKPWVLAKELSERNKLNEVLYNLVESIRIISSFILPFMPNVAAEMYNQLGLPSGEEPVESDFSWGGMRPGTKVCKGSPIFPKFEHPIVN
;
A
#
# COMPACT_ATOMS: atom_id res chain seq x y z
N MET A 1 8.48 -12.96 -9.47
CA MET A 1 7.24 -12.88 -8.67
C MET A 1 6.33 -11.92 -9.40
N GLU A 2 5.34 -12.45 -10.09
CA GLU A 2 4.38 -11.67 -10.88
C GLU A 2 3.31 -11.07 -9.96
N GLY A 3 2.52 -10.11 -10.45
CA GLY A 3 1.49 -9.42 -9.66
C GLY A 3 0.54 -10.36 -8.91
N LYS A 4 0.32 -11.56 -9.44
CA LYS A 4 -0.45 -12.66 -8.80
C LYS A 4 -0.03 -12.94 -7.34
N GLY A 5 1.27 -12.86 -7.03
CA GLY A 5 1.74 -13.10 -5.66
C GLY A 5 1.29 -12.04 -4.65
N LEU A 6 1.08 -10.80 -5.10
CA LEU A 6 0.54 -9.72 -4.24
C LEU A 6 -0.94 -9.93 -3.97
N ILE A 7 -1.70 -10.36 -4.99
CA ILE A 7 -3.13 -10.66 -4.89
C ILE A 7 -3.35 -11.77 -3.85
N GLU A 8 -2.67 -12.90 -4.02
CA GLU A 8 -2.80 -14.05 -3.12
C GLU A 8 -2.38 -13.70 -1.68
N ARG A 9 -1.32 -12.90 -1.50
CA ARG A 9 -0.91 -12.48 -0.15
C ARG A 9 -1.90 -11.50 0.48
N SER A 10 -2.51 -10.60 -0.30
CA SER A 10 -3.50 -9.65 0.21
C SER A 10 -4.76 -10.33 0.72
N ALA A 11 -5.23 -11.39 0.04
CA ALA A 11 -6.34 -12.21 0.53
C ALA A 11 -6.01 -12.86 1.89
N LYS A 12 -4.82 -13.47 2.01
CA LYS A 12 -4.36 -14.05 3.29
C LYS A 12 -4.18 -13.00 4.38
N LEU A 13 -3.72 -11.80 4.01
CA LEU A 13 -3.57 -10.69 4.95
C LEU A 13 -4.90 -10.32 5.59
N ASN A 14 -5.99 -10.32 4.81
CA ASN A 14 -7.31 -10.02 5.34
C ASN A 14 -7.72 -11.00 6.44
N ASP A 15 -7.61 -12.32 6.17
CA ASP A 15 -7.92 -13.36 7.14
C ASP A 15 -7.04 -13.27 8.41
N GLU A 16 -5.73 -13.02 8.22
CA GLU A 16 -4.77 -12.88 9.33
C GLU A 16 -5.09 -11.68 10.23
N VAL A 17 -5.38 -10.52 9.63
CA VAL A 17 -5.67 -9.29 10.36
C VAL A 17 -7.04 -9.39 11.04
N ASP A 18 -8.07 -9.88 10.36
CA ASP A 18 -9.40 -10.05 10.95
C ASP A 18 -9.37 -10.98 12.17
N HIS A 19 -8.70 -12.13 12.04
CA HIS A 19 -8.51 -13.06 13.16
C HIS A 19 -7.72 -12.41 14.31
N ALA A 20 -6.62 -11.71 14.01
CA ALA A 20 -5.82 -11.05 15.04
C ALA A 20 -6.60 -9.94 15.76
N MET A 21 -7.32 -9.10 15.03
CA MET A 21 -8.13 -8.00 15.57
C MET A 21 -9.29 -8.53 16.42
N SER A 22 -9.99 -9.56 15.98
CA SER A 22 -11.06 -10.23 16.74
C SER A 22 -10.58 -10.82 18.08
N ASN A 23 -9.30 -11.16 18.18
CA ASN A 23 -8.67 -11.67 19.39
C ASN A 23 -7.86 -10.62 20.17
N LEU A 24 -7.97 -9.33 19.82
CA LEU A 24 -7.23 -8.22 20.43
C LEU A 24 -5.69 -8.37 20.33
N GLN A 25 -5.21 -9.07 19.31
CA GLN A 25 -3.79 -9.34 19.05
C GLN A 25 -3.18 -8.28 18.11
N PHE A 26 -3.23 -7.01 18.52
CA PHE A 26 -2.80 -5.86 17.70
C PHE A 26 -1.38 -5.98 17.15
N SER A 27 -0.43 -6.48 17.94
CA SER A 27 0.95 -6.70 17.49
C SER A 27 1.04 -7.68 16.34
N ARG A 28 0.23 -8.76 16.36
CA ARG A 28 0.20 -9.75 15.26
C ARG A 28 -0.42 -9.18 14.00
N ALA A 29 -1.48 -8.38 14.14
CA ALA A 29 -2.06 -7.67 12.99
C ALA A 29 -1.01 -6.76 12.33
N LEU A 30 -0.27 -5.99 13.13
CA LEU A 30 0.83 -5.14 12.63
C LEU A 30 1.96 -5.95 11.99
N GLU A 31 2.36 -7.08 12.56
CA GLU A 31 3.36 -7.98 11.96
C GLU A 31 2.92 -8.44 10.57
N SER A 32 1.70 -8.94 10.42
CA SER A 32 1.14 -9.36 9.11
C SER A 32 1.11 -8.21 8.09
N ILE A 33 0.71 -7.00 8.52
CA ILE A 33 0.72 -5.81 7.66
C ILE A 33 2.15 -5.47 7.21
N TRP A 34 3.12 -5.51 8.12
CA TRP A 34 4.52 -5.21 7.81
C TRP A 34 5.15 -6.25 6.88
N ASP A 35 4.79 -7.52 7.02
CA ASP A 35 5.22 -8.57 6.10
C ASP A 35 4.71 -8.30 4.68
N TYR A 36 3.47 -7.83 4.54
CA TYR A 36 2.91 -7.44 3.24
C TYR A 36 3.61 -6.21 2.67
N ILE A 37 3.88 -5.19 3.48
CA ILE A 37 4.70 -4.03 3.08
C ILE A 37 6.08 -4.48 2.57
N GLY A 38 6.72 -5.42 3.26
CA GLY A 38 7.99 -6.03 2.84
C GLY A 38 7.90 -6.71 1.48
N LEU A 39 6.81 -7.44 1.21
CA LEU A 39 6.54 -8.08 -0.07
C LEU A 39 6.36 -7.04 -1.20
N VAL A 40 5.61 -5.97 -0.95
CA VAL A 40 5.38 -4.88 -1.91
C VAL A 40 6.70 -4.16 -2.23
N ASN A 41 7.52 -3.88 -1.22
CA ASN A 41 8.86 -3.32 -1.42
C ASN A 41 9.75 -4.23 -2.27
N LYS A 42 9.75 -5.54 -1.99
CA LYS A 42 10.46 -6.53 -2.82
C LYS A 42 9.95 -6.53 -4.27
N TYR A 43 8.65 -6.35 -4.48
CA TYR A 43 8.07 -6.24 -5.81
C TYR A 43 8.56 -4.99 -6.56
N VAL A 44 8.68 -3.84 -5.89
CA VAL A 44 9.29 -2.62 -6.47
C VAL A 44 10.73 -2.90 -6.95
N GLU A 45 11.55 -3.52 -6.11
CA GLU A 45 12.95 -3.82 -6.41
C GLU A 45 13.13 -4.79 -7.59
N ILE A 46 12.26 -5.81 -7.68
CA ILE A 46 12.30 -6.79 -8.78
C ILE A 46 11.76 -6.18 -10.08
N SER A 47 10.65 -5.43 -10.00
CA SER A 47 9.97 -4.89 -11.18
C SER A 47 10.67 -3.68 -11.78
N LYS A 48 11.43 -2.92 -10.97
CA LYS A 48 12.21 -1.74 -11.39
C LYS A 48 11.40 -0.80 -12.29
N PRO A 49 10.27 -0.24 -11.83
CA PRO A 49 9.37 0.57 -12.66
C PRO A 49 10.07 1.79 -13.28
N TRP A 50 11.08 2.35 -12.61
CA TRP A 50 11.90 3.44 -13.16
C TRP A 50 12.76 3.05 -14.36
N VAL A 51 13.06 1.75 -14.54
CA VAL A 51 13.71 1.23 -15.75
C VAL A 51 12.65 1.02 -16.84
N LEU A 52 11.53 0.38 -16.50
CA LEU A 52 10.42 0.16 -17.44
C LEU A 52 9.88 1.47 -18.01
N ALA A 53 9.86 2.54 -17.21
CA ALA A 53 9.41 3.88 -17.63
C ALA A 53 10.29 4.52 -18.71
N LYS A 54 11.52 4.04 -18.94
CA LYS A 54 12.41 4.57 -19.97
C LYS A 54 12.18 3.94 -21.34
N GLU A 55 11.58 2.75 -21.38
CA GLU A 55 11.39 1.97 -22.60
C GLU A 55 9.93 2.00 -23.06
N LEU A 56 9.68 2.62 -24.22
CA LEU A 56 8.32 2.76 -24.76
C LEU A 56 7.63 1.41 -25.02
N SER A 57 8.40 0.37 -25.38
CA SER A 57 7.89 -0.99 -25.60
C SER A 57 7.36 -1.66 -24.34
N GLU A 58 7.84 -1.25 -23.16
CA GLU A 58 7.49 -1.84 -21.87
C GLU A 58 6.26 -1.19 -21.22
N ARG A 59 5.59 -0.25 -21.91
CA ARG A 59 4.50 0.56 -21.35
C ARG A 59 3.37 -0.28 -20.73
N ASN A 60 3.00 -1.40 -21.35
CA ASN A 60 1.94 -2.27 -20.81
C ASN A 60 2.36 -2.92 -19.49
N LYS A 61 3.60 -3.39 -19.42
CA LYS A 61 4.17 -3.99 -18.20
C LYS A 61 4.33 -2.95 -17.10
N LEU A 62 4.76 -1.73 -17.45
CA LEU A 62 4.82 -0.61 -16.51
C LEU A 62 3.43 -0.31 -15.92
N ASN A 63 2.39 -0.25 -16.76
CA ASN A 63 1.02 0.00 -16.29
C ASN A 63 0.55 -1.08 -15.30
N GLU A 64 0.84 -2.35 -15.58
CA GLU A 64 0.52 -3.46 -14.68
C GLU A 64 1.26 -3.32 -13.34
N VAL A 65 2.57 -3.06 -13.39
CA VAL A 65 3.40 -2.85 -12.18
C VAL A 65 2.86 -1.69 -11.35
N LEU A 66 2.59 -0.55 -11.99
CA LEU A 66 2.07 0.63 -11.30
C LEU A 66 0.70 0.38 -10.69
N TYR A 67 -0.19 -0.31 -11.41
CA TYR A 67 -1.50 -0.70 -10.88
C TYR A 67 -1.36 -1.57 -9.63
N ASN A 68 -0.53 -2.61 -9.70
CA ASN A 68 -0.30 -3.51 -8.55
C ASN A 68 0.26 -2.75 -7.34
N LEU A 69 1.14 -1.79 -7.57
CA LEU A 69 1.72 -0.97 -6.49
C LEU A 69 0.68 -0.07 -5.83
N VAL A 70 -0.08 0.71 -6.61
CA VAL A 70 -1.08 1.62 -6.04
C VAL A 70 -2.22 0.85 -5.35
N GLU A 71 -2.60 -0.30 -5.88
CA GLU A 71 -3.61 -1.16 -5.27
C GLU A 71 -3.12 -1.76 -3.96
N SER A 72 -1.88 -2.22 -3.90
CA SER A 72 -1.28 -2.70 -2.66
C SER A 72 -1.22 -1.59 -1.59
N ILE A 73 -0.84 -0.38 -1.99
CA ILE A 73 -0.79 0.80 -1.09
C ILE A 73 -2.20 1.14 -0.57
N ARG A 74 -3.23 1.06 -1.40
CA ARG A 74 -4.64 1.28 -1.00
C ARG A 74 -5.09 0.27 0.06
N ILE A 75 -4.77 -1.01 -0.12
CA ILE A 75 -5.08 -2.06 0.86
C ILE A 75 -4.32 -1.79 2.17
N ILE A 76 -3.02 -1.46 2.09
CA ILE A 76 -2.21 -1.13 3.27
C ILE A 76 -2.82 0.07 4.03
N SER A 77 -3.21 1.13 3.33
CA SER A 77 -3.82 2.31 3.98
C SER A 77 -5.10 1.97 4.74
N SER A 78 -5.88 1.02 4.23
CA SER A 78 -7.11 0.54 4.90
C SER A 78 -6.76 -0.19 6.20
N PHE A 79 -5.78 -1.10 6.16
CA PHE A 79 -5.38 -1.89 7.34
C PHE A 79 -4.68 -1.07 8.43
N ILE A 80 -3.93 -0.03 8.07
CA ILE A 80 -3.22 0.79 9.07
C ILE A 80 -4.13 1.83 9.72
N LEU A 81 -5.32 2.12 9.17
CA LEU A 81 -6.24 3.14 9.68
C LEU A 81 -6.49 3.06 11.20
N PRO A 82 -6.80 1.89 11.80
CA PRO A 82 -6.99 1.79 13.26
C PRO A 82 -5.72 2.06 14.09
N PHE A 83 -4.53 2.06 13.47
CA PHE A 83 -3.25 2.25 14.15
C PHE A 83 -2.65 3.64 13.91
N MET A 84 -2.80 4.16 12.68
CA MET A 84 -2.19 5.41 12.21
C MET A 84 -3.17 6.18 11.32
N PRO A 85 -4.26 6.75 11.88
CA PRO A 85 -5.34 7.32 11.09
C PRO A 85 -4.90 8.50 10.23
N ASN A 86 -4.01 9.36 10.73
CA ASN A 86 -3.47 10.50 9.97
C ASN A 86 -2.61 10.05 8.79
N VAL A 87 -1.85 8.96 8.95
CA VAL A 87 -1.02 8.37 7.88
C VAL A 87 -1.91 7.76 6.82
N ALA A 88 -2.92 6.98 7.23
CA ALA A 88 -3.90 6.39 6.31
C ALA A 88 -4.61 7.47 5.49
N ALA A 89 -5.07 8.55 6.13
CA ALA A 89 -5.72 9.67 5.45
C ALA A 89 -4.80 10.34 4.42
N GLU A 90 -3.53 10.57 4.76
CA GLU A 90 -2.55 11.12 3.83
C GLU A 90 -2.27 10.16 2.65
N MET A 91 -2.19 8.86 2.91
CA MET A 91 -2.07 7.85 1.84
C MET A 91 -3.26 7.88 0.88
N TYR A 92 -4.49 7.95 1.41
CA TYR A 92 -5.71 8.09 0.59
C TYR A 92 -5.67 9.36 -0.26
N ASN A 93 -5.31 10.49 0.34
CA ASN A 93 -5.16 11.76 -0.38
C ASN A 93 -4.15 11.64 -1.52
N GLN A 94 -2.97 11.05 -1.29
CA GLN A 94 -1.95 10.85 -2.33
C GLN A 94 -2.39 9.86 -3.41
N LEU A 95 -3.23 8.87 -3.06
CA LEU A 95 -3.86 7.97 -4.03
C LEU A 95 -5.00 8.62 -4.83
N GLY A 96 -5.42 9.84 -4.47
CA GLY A 96 -6.56 10.52 -5.09
C GLY A 96 -7.90 9.93 -4.68
N LEU A 97 -7.97 9.31 -3.50
CA LEU A 97 -9.16 8.69 -2.93
C LEU A 97 -9.77 9.58 -1.83
N PRO A 98 -11.10 9.54 -1.64
CA PRO A 98 -11.74 10.26 -0.54
C PRO A 98 -11.29 9.71 0.80
N SER A 99 -10.86 10.59 1.71
CA SER A 99 -10.46 10.23 3.07
C SER A 99 -11.57 10.55 4.09
N GLY A 100 -11.57 9.87 5.23
CA GLY A 100 -12.44 10.20 6.38
C GLY A 100 -13.70 9.33 6.55
N GLU A 101 -13.90 8.33 5.69
CA GLU A 101 -14.94 7.30 5.88
C GLU A 101 -14.35 6.07 6.59
N GLU A 102 -15.18 5.37 7.36
CA GLU A 102 -14.80 4.06 7.90
C GLU A 102 -14.61 3.07 6.75
N PRO A 103 -13.55 2.23 6.76
CA PRO A 103 -13.32 1.27 5.70
C PRO A 103 -14.47 0.27 5.66
N VAL A 104 -14.93 -0.04 4.45
CA VAL A 104 -15.86 -1.13 4.21
C VAL A 104 -15.11 -2.40 3.83
N GLU A 105 -15.76 -3.55 3.91
CA GLU A 105 -15.14 -4.86 3.61
C GLU A 105 -14.43 -4.89 2.24
N SER A 106 -14.97 -4.21 1.24
CA SER A 106 -14.37 -4.12 -0.09
C SER A 106 -13.03 -3.37 -0.11
N ASP A 107 -12.74 -2.52 0.88
CA ASP A 107 -11.49 -1.78 0.93
C ASP A 107 -10.28 -2.69 1.20
N PHE A 108 -10.51 -3.83 1.84
CA PHE A 108 -9.48 -4.84 2.14
C PHE A 108 -9.29 -5.86 1.01
N SER A 109 -10.13 -5.82 -0.02
CA SER A 109 -10.10 -6.73 -1.16
C SER A 109 -9.35 -6.13 -2.35
N TRP A 110 -8.71 -6.98 -3.15
CA TRP A 110 -8.02 -6.57 -4.37
C TRP A 110 -9.00 -6.12 -5.46
N GLY A 111 -8.62 -5.10 -6.24
CA GLY A 111 -9.39 -4.55 -7.36
C GLY A 111 -10.16 -3.27 -7.04
N GLY A 112 -9.88 -2.60 -5.93
CA GLY A 112 -10.59 -1.37 -5.53
C GLY A 112 -10.13 -0.12 -6.29
N MET A 113 -8.87 -0.05 -6.73
CA MET A 113 -8.36 1.09 -7.48
C MET A 113 -8.90 1.14 -8.91
N ARG A 114 -9.59 2.23 -9.25
CA ARG A 114 -10.15 2.42 -10.60
C ARG A 114 -9.07 2.89 -11.58
N PRO A 115 -8.88 2.23 -12.75
CA PRO A 115 -8.01 2.75 -13.78
C PRO A 115 -8.41 4.16 -14.22
N GLY A 116 -7.43 5.06 -14.33
CA GLY A 116 -7.66 6.47 -14.68
C GLY A 116 -7.83 7.40 -13.47
N THR A 117 -7.90 6.89 -12.24
CA THR A 117 -7.81 7.72 -11.03
C THR A 117 -6.50 8.51 -11.03
N LYS A 118 -6.61 9.83 -10.80
CA LYS A 118 -5.46 10.72 -10.75
C LYS A 118 -4.88 10.72 -9.34
N VAL A 119 -3.65 10.25 -9.20
CA VAL A 119 -2.88 10.36 -7.95
C VAL A 119 -2.50 11.83 -7.69
N CYS A 120 -2.37 12.18 -6.42
CA CYS A 120 -1.96 13.49 -5.97
C CYS A 120 -0.52 13.42 -5.45
N LYS A 121 0.34 14.32 -5.95
CA LYS A 121 1.70 14.43 -5.42
C LYS A 121 1.64 15.08 -4.04
N GLY A 122 2.03 14.34 -3.01
CA GLY A 122 2.17 14.86 -1.65
C GLY A 122 3.63 14.98 -1.21
N SER A 123 3.82 15.42 0.02
CA SER A 123 5.10 15.37 0.72
C SER A 123 5.41 13.93 1.17
N PRO A 124 6.69 13.57 1.42
CA PRO A 124 7.00 12.30 2.06
C PRO A 124 6.22 12.13 3.36
N ILE A 125 5.42 11.06 3.46
CA ILE A 125 4.52 10.81 4.60
C ILE A 125 5.31 10.66 5.91
N PHE A 126 6.48 10.04 5.82
CA PHE A 126 7.43 9.91 6.92
C PHE A 126 8.71 10.70 6.58
N PRO A 127 8.79 11.98 6.96
CA PRO A 127 10.01 12.76 6.77
C PRO A 127 11.14 12.18 7.62
N LYS A 128 12.36 12.23 7.08
CA LYS A 128 13.55 11.78 7.81
C LYS A 128 13.76 12.71 9.02
N PHE A 129 13.88 12.13 10.21
CA PHE A 129 14.25 12.88 11.39
C PHE A 129 15.72 13.33 11.26
N GLU A 130 15.98 14.63 11.41
CA GLU A 130 17.32 15.18 11.51
C GLU A 130 17.62 15.46 12.99
N HIS A 131 18.68 14.84 13.52
CA HIS A 131 19.15 15.19 14.86
C HIS A 131 19.66 16.63 14.84
N PRO A 132 19.22 17.51 15.76
CA PRO A 132 19.78 18.84 15.87
C PRO A 132 21.27 18.72 16.19
N ILE A 133 22.11 19.29 15.32
CA ILE A 133 23.54 19.42 15.59
C ILE A 133 23.67 20.43 16.73
N VAL A 134 24.06 19.95 17.91
CA VAL A 134 24.45 20.83 19.02
C VAL A 134 25.87 21.29 18.71
N ASN A 135 26.04 22.56 18.36
CA ASN A 135 27.35 23.22 18.23
C ASN A 135 27.91 23.58 19.61
#